data_AF-A0A0D3B970-F1
#
_entry.id   AF-A0A0D3B970-F1
#
_cell.length_a   1.000
_cell.length_b   1.000
_cell.length_c   1.000
_cell.angle_alpha   90.00
_cell.angle_beta   90.00
_cell.angle_gamma   90.00
#
_symmetry.space_group_name_H-M   'P 1'
#
loop_
_entity.id
_entity.type
_entity.pdbx_description
1 polymer ?
#
loop_
_entity_poly.entity_id
_entity_poly.type
_entity_poly.pdbx_seq_one_letter_code
_entity_poly.pdbx_strand_id
1 'polypeptide(L)' 'MFNRLLKRLAAQCVIYHLWKQRNNVLHNQITQSPSAIYRLIDREMRNTITARRNRKQFQDLMAKWMH' A
#
# COMPACT_ATOMS: atom_id res chain seq x y z
N MET A 1 0.38 -3.57 -20.70
CA MET A 1 -0.25 -4.73 -20.02
C MET A 1 -0.28 -4.46 -18.52
N PHE A 2 -1.46 -4.22 -17.92
CA PHE A 2 -1.59 -3.91 -16.49
C PHE A 2 -1.01 -5.02 -15.62
N ASN A 3 -0.09 -4.67 -14.71
CA ASN A 3 0.56 -5.65 -13.85
C ASN A 3 -0.41 -6.15 -12.77
N ARG A 4 -0.92 -7.38 -12.92
CA ARG A 4 -1.89 -8.01 -12.00
C ARG A 4 -1.38 -8.07 -10.55
N LEU A 5 -0.06 -8.23 -10.37
CA LEU A 5 0.55 -8.27 -9.05
C LEU A 5 0.49 -6.92 -8.35
N LEU A 6 0.79 -5.83 -9.07
CA LEU A 6 0.71 -4.47 -8.53
C LEU A 6 -0.71 -4.15 -8.02
N LYS A 7 -1.73 -4.49 -8.81
CA LYS A 7 -3.13 -4.27 -8.43
C LYS A 7 -3.52 -5.04 -7.18
N ARG A 8 -3.09 -6.31 -7.06
CA ARG A 8 -3.35 -7.13 -5.88
C ARG A 8 -2.68 -6.58 -4.63
N LEU A 9 -1.42 -6.15 -4.75
CA LEU A 9 -0.68 -5.52 -3.64
C LEU A 9 -1.33 -4.21 -3.21
N ALA A 10 -1.70 -3.35 -4.17
CA ALA A 10 -2.37 -2.09 -3.89
C ALA A 10 -3.73 -2.33 -3.21
N ALA A 11 -4.55 -3.24 -3.72
CA ALA A 11 -5.83 -3.59 -3.11
C ALA A 11 -5.66 -4.12 -1.67
N GLN A 12 -4.72 -5.05 -1.46
CA GLN A 12 -4.40 -5.57 -0.13
C GLN A 12 -3.99 -4.44 0.83
N CYS A 13 -3.09 -3.57 0.39
CA CYS A 13 -2.57 -2.46 1.21
C CYS A 13 -3.69 -1.48 1.57
N VAL A 14 -4.50 -1.06 0.59
CA VAL A 14 -5.64 -0.15 0.80
C VAL A 14 -6.64 -0.76 1.78
N ILE A 15 -7.07 -2.00 1.57
CA ILE A 15 -8.03 -2.68 2.45
C ILE A 15 -7.50 -2.78 3.87
N TYR A 16 -6.22 -3.15 4.02
CA TYR A 16 -5.57 -3.22 5.34
C TYR A 16 -5.56 -1.88 6.06
N HIS A 17 -5.17 -0.80 5.37
CA HIS A 17 -5.13 0.54 5.97
C HIS A 17 -6.52 1.09 6.31
N LEU A 18 -7.53 0.81 5.50
CA LEU A 18 -8.91 1.18 5.80
C LEU A 18 -9.44 0.44 7.03
N TRP A 19 -9.22 -0.87 7.10
CA TRP A 19 -9.58 -1.68 8.26
C TRP A 19 -8.85 -1.18 9.53
N LYS A 20 -7.55 -0.88 9.42
CA LYS A 20 -6.75 -0.35 10.53
C LYS A 20 -7.28 1.01 11.02
N GLN A 21 -7.61 1.92 10.11
CA GLN A 21 -8.22 3.21 10.44
C GLN A 21 -9.56 3.01 11.14
N ARG A 22 -10.43 2.15 10.60
CA ARG A 22 -11.73 1.83 11.23
C ARG A 22 -11.55 1.33 12.65
N ASN A 23 -10.57 0.47 12.90
CA ASN A 23 -10.27 0.00 14.25
C ASN A 23 -9.69 1.10 15.16
N ASN A 24 -8.85 1.97 14.61
CA ASN A 24 -8.30 3.11 15.37
C ASN A 24 -9.40 4.08 15.82
N VAL A 25 -10.41 4.31 14.98
CA VAL A 25 -11.60 5.08 15.34
C VAL A 25 -12.39 4.37 16.44
N LEU A 26 -12.59 3.05 16.35
CA LEU A 26 -13.36 2.31 17.34
C LEU A 26 -12.70 2.22 18.71
N HIS A 27 -11.38 1.99 18.77
CA HIS A 27 -10.68 1.77 20.03
C HIS A 27 -10.07 3.04 20.62
N ASN A 28 -9.62 3.97 19.77
CA ASN A 28 -8.88 5.16 20.19
C ASN A 28 -9.62 6.46 19.89
N GLN A 29 -10.76 6.42 19.18
CA GLN A 29 -11.52 7.61 18.73
C GLN A 29 -10.67 8.57 17.87
N ILE A 30 -9.58 8.09 17.29
CA ILE A 30 -8.65 8.87 16.47
C ILE A 30 -8.91 8.60 15.00
N THR A 31 -9.22 9.65 14.26
CA THR A 31 -9.37 9.63 12.80
C THR A 31 -8.14 10.24 12.16
N GLN A 32 -7.38 9.45 11.40
CA GLN A 32 -6.37 9.96 10.48
C GLN A 32 -7.00 10.61 9.25
N SER A 33 -6.38 11.68 8.73
CA SER A 33 -6.83 12.29 7.49
C SER A 33 -6.63 11.34 6.29
N PRO A 34 -7.46 11.45 5.24
CA PRO A 34 -7.27 10.67 4.01
C PRO A 34 -5.88 10.85 3.39
N SER A 35 -5.32 12.07 3.47
CA SER A 35 -3.96 12.36 2.98
C SER A 35 -2.87 11.65 3.77
N ALA A 36 -3.03 11.51 5.10
CA ALA A 36 -2.10 10.74 5.92
C ALA A 36 -2.16 9.25 5.58
N ILE A 37 -3.36 8.69 5.42
CA ILE A 37 -3.55 7.28 5.02
C ILE A 37 -2.95 7.02 3.64
N TYR A 38 -3.16 7.93 2.68
CA TYR A 38 -2.56 7.84 1.35
C TYR A 38 -1.03 7.76 1.41
N ARG A 39 -0.38 8.64 2.20
CA ARG A 39 1.08 8.60 2.39
C ARG A 39 1.56 7.30 3.03
N LEU A 40 0.80 6.75 3.97
CA LEU A 40 1.11 5.46 4.58
C LEU A 40 1.04 4.32 3.57
N ILE A 41 -0.01 4.28 2.75
CA ILE A 41 -0.18 3.29 1.69
C ILE A 41 0.96 3.38 0.66
N ASP A 42 1.30 4.59 0.19
CA ASP A 42 2.42 4.79 -0.74
C ASP A 42 3.75 4.29 -0.15
N ARG A 43 4.03 4.62 1.11
CA ARG A 43 5.24 4.14 1.81
C ARG A 43 5.25 2.61 1.93
N GLU A 44 4.15 2.00 2.36
CA GLU A 44 4.05 0.54 2.49
C GLU A 44 4.18 -0.18 1.16
N MET A 45 3.59 0.36 0.08
CA MET A 45 3.76 -0.16 -1.28
C MET A 45 5.23 -0.13 -1.70
N ARG A 46 5.91 1.00 -1.53
CA ARG A 46 7.34 1.15 -1.84
C ARG A 46 8.19 0.18 -1.03
N ASN A 47 7.96 0.09 0.28
CA ASN A 47 8.67 -0.84 1.17
C ASN A 47 8.48 -2.29 0.73
N THR A 48 7.23 -2.68 0.46
CA THR A 48 6.86 -4.03 0.04
C THR A 48 7.52 -4.43 -1.28
N ILE A 49 7.53 -3.52 -2.25
CA ILE A 49 8.19 -3.75 -3.54
C ILE A 49 9.70 -3.85 -3.35
N THR A 50 10.30 -2.93 -2.60
CA THR A 50 11.74 -2.86 -2.36
C THR A 50 12.25 -4.11 -1.63
N ALA A 51 11.55 -4.55 -0.59
CA ALA A 51 11.89 -5.74 0.17
C ALA A 51 11.92 -7.02 -0.68
N ARG A 52 11.20 -7.03 -1.81
CA ARG A 52 11.09 -8.19 -2.72
C ARG A 52 11.76 -7.94 -4.06
N ARG A 53 12.54 -6.87 -4.22
CA ARG A 53 13.15 -6.44 -5.49
C ARG A 53 13.99 -7.52 -6.17
N ASN A 54 14.57 -8.44 -5.41
CA ASN A 54 15.40 -9.54 -5.92
C ASN A 54 14.58 -10.60 -6.67
N ARG A 55 13.25 -10.62 -6.51
CA ARG A 55 12.36 -11.50 -7.26
C ARG A 55 12.06 -10.88 -8.63
N LYS A 56 12.21 -11.65 -9.71
CA LYS A 56 11.95 -11.18 -11.09
C LYS A 56 10.59 -10.48 -11.26
N GLN A 57 9.55 -10.96 -10.58
CA GLN A 57 8.20 -10.38 -10.61
C GLN A 57 8.09 -8.96 -10.03
N PHE A 58 9.07 -8.52 -9.23
CA PHE A 58 9.06 -7.24 -8.51
C PHE A 58 10.01 -6.19 -9.10
N GLN A 59 10.90 -6.57 -10.03
CA GLN A 59 11.93 -5.65 -10.55
C GLN A 59 11.32 -4.42 -11.23
N ASP A 60 10.28 -4.58 -12.03
CA ASP A 60 9.63 -3.45 -12.72
C ASP A 60 8.51 -2.79 -11.89
N LEU A 61 8.17 -3.34 -10.72
CA LEU A 61 6.98 -2.90 -9.99
C LEU A 61 7.13 -1.49 -9.42
N MET A 62 8.34 -1.10 -9.00
CA MET A 62 8.59 0.23 -8.45
C MET A 62 8.41 1.30 -9.52
N ALA A 63 9.00 1.09 -10.70
CA ALA A 63 8.85 2.01 -11.83
C ALA A 63 7.38 2.16 -12.23
N LYS A 64 6.61 1.06 -12.24
CA LYS A 64 5.17 1.06 -12.53
C LYS A 64 4.29 1.68 -11.43
N TRP A 65 4.81 1.85 -10.21
CA TRP A 65 4.10 2.50 -9.10
C TRP A 65 4.33 4.02 -9.09
N MET A 66 5.51 4.47 -9.54
CA MET A 66 5.91 5.88 -9.53
C MET A 66 5.49 6.66 -10.79
N HIS A 67 4.98 5.96 -11.80
CA HIS A 67 4.53 6.51 -13.08
C HIS A 67 3.00 6.51 -13.14
#